data_AF-A0A0L8H1L1-F1
#
_entry.id   AF-A0A0L8H1L1-F1
#
_cell.length_a   1.000
_cell.length_b   1.000
_cell.length_c   1.000
_cell.angle_alpha   90.00
_cell.angle_beta   90.00
_cell.angle_gamma   90.00
#
_symmetry.space_group_name_H-M   'P 1'
#
loop_
_entity.id
_entity.type
_entity.pdbx_description
1 polymer ?
#
loop_
_entity_poly.entity_id
_entity_poly.type
_entity_poly.pdbx_seq_one_letter_code
_entity_poly.pdbx_strand_id
1 'polypeptide(L)'
;MSAFFEFALKNRPAVLENNPGIDSQEVIRRVSQIYKNLPDSEKQVLREQAQTRLQAYKEQYAQFRADLSAEQLTALKESVSKKKEDRAKRKKKLSERKHGRPRRPMNSYAIFVQASKVERGNLPFIDFSKQLANTWKNLPKEEKEIYNEEARLEREKYAVQMMNWEKLMLEEGRLDLIRGYRRPSKKVKKVKKAKKKKVVVKAKKVKIRKSKRAKKKSKSTKTPKVVSQEQS
;
A
#
# COMPACT_ATOMS: atom_id res chain seq x y z
N MET A 1 -0.15 -6.47 25.91
CA MET A 1 1.20 -6.11 25.41
C MET A 1 2.01 -7.41 25.27
N SER A 2 3.12 -7.46 24.54
CA SER A 2 3.94 -8.70 24.44
C SER A 2 4.95 -8.77 25.59
N ALA A 3 5.34 -9.99 25.99
CA ALA A 3 6.34 -10.26 27.02
C ALA A 3 7.62 -9.42 26.85
N PHE A 4 8.16 -9.34 25.63
CA PHE A 4 9.35 -8.53 25.35
C PHE A 4 9.12 -7.04 25.58
N PHE A 5 8.00 -6.49 25.10
CA PHE A 5 7.76 -5.04 25.23
C PHE A 5 7.62 -4.62 26.68
N GLU A 6 7.05 -5.47 27.53
CA GLU A 6 6.93 -5.18 28.95
C GLU A 6 8.26 -5.31 29.70
N PHE A 7 9.01 -6.37 29.40
CA PHE A 7 10.40 -6.46 29.85
C PHE A 7 11.17 -5.22 29.43
N ALA A 8 10.98 -4.77 28.18
CA ALA A 8 11.65 -3.59 27.68
C ALA A 8 11.23 -2.31 28.38
N LEU A 9 9.95 -2.11 28.67
CA LEU A 9 9.49 -0.94 29.45
C LEU A 9 10.11 -0.90 30.85
N LYS A 10 10.24 -2.05 31.51
CA LYS A 10 10.84 -2.15 32.85
C LYS A 10 12.35 -1.94 32.85
N ASN A 11 13.04 -2.44 31.82
CA ASN A 11 14.51 -2.41 31.76
C ASN A 11 15.07 -1.17 31.05
N ARG A 12 14.25 -0.43 30.29
CA ARG A 12 14.67 0.81 29.61
C ARG A 12 15.27 1.85 30.56
N PRO A 13 14.67 2.15 31.74
CA PRO A 13 15.23 3.11 32.69
C PRO A 13 16.64 2.74 33.13
N ALA A 14 16.88 1.48 33.51
CA ALA A 14 18.20 1.01 33.92
C ALA A 14 19.25 1.13 32.81
N VAL A 15 18.88 0.87 31.55
CA VAL A 15 19.80 1.03 30.41
C VAL A 15 20.10 2.52 30.14
N LEU A 16 19.13 3.41 30.32
CA LEU A 16 19.31 4.86 30.19
C LEU A 16 20.18 5.43 31.31
N GLU A 17 20.00 4.97 32.55
CA GLU A 17 20.79 5.41 33.71
C GLU A 17 22.26 5.05 33.55
N ASN A 18 22.56 3.83 33.10
CA ASN A 18 23.93 3.40 32.83
C ASN A 18 24.54 4.03 31.57
N ASN A 19 23.71 4.69 30.73
CA ASN A 19 24.14 5.23 29.44
C ASN A 19 23.38 6.53 29.12
N PRO A 20 23.65 7.60 29.86
CA PRO A 20 22.97 8.88 29.62
C PRO A 20 23.28 9.37 28.19
N GLY A 21 22.24 9.82 27.48
CA GLY A 21 22.38 10.44 26.15
C GLY A 21 22.45 9.49 24.95
N ILE A 22 22.32 8.17 25.12
CA ILE A 22 22.27 7.24 23.98
C ILE A 22 20.92 7.27 23.24
N ASP A 23 20.94 7.03 21.93
CA ASP A 23 19.74 7.00 21.11
C ASP A 23 18.74 5.93 21.57
N SER A 24 17.44 6.23 21.45
CA SER A 24 16.37 5.33 21.85
C SER A 24 16.40 3.98 21.13
N GLN A 25 16.90 3.92 19.89
CA GLN A 25 17.07 2.65 19.19
C GLN A 25 18.17 1.80 19.82
N GLU A 26 19.27 2.44 20.24
CA GLU A 26 20.38 1.77 20.90
C GLU A 26 19.98 1.26 22.29
N VAL A 27 19.16 2.02 23.03
CA VAL A 27 18.54 1.53 24.28
C VAL A 27 17.73 0.25 24.01
N ILE A 28 16.85 0.25 23.00
CA ILE A 28 16.06 -0.96 22.67
C ILE A 28 16.97 -2.12 22.23
N ARG A 29 18.05 -1.84 21.52
CA ARG A 29 19.01 -2.86 21.07
C ARG A 29 19.64 -3.58 22.26
N ARG A 30 20.10 -2.83 23.26
CA ARG A 30 20.70 -3.36 24.49
C ARG A 30 19.68 -4.13 25.32
N VAL A 31 18.49 -3.57 25.54
CA VAL A 31 17.38 -4.27 26.20
C VAL A 31 17.02 -5.56 25.47
N SER A 32 17.06 -5.58 24.13
CA SER A 32 16.83 -6.79 23.34
C SER A 32 17.92 -7.84 23.56
N GLN A 33 19.18 -7.45 23.72
CA GLN A 33 20.27 -8.37 24.06
C GLN A 33 20.08 -8.95 25.47
N ILE A 34 19.73 -8.13 26.45
CA ILE A 34 19.43 -8.61 27.83
C ILE A 34 18.28 -9.63 27.77
N TYR A 35 17.19 -9.31 27.07
CA TYR A 35 16.07 -10.24 26.91
C TYR A 35 16.46 -11.53 26.19
N LYS A 36 17.36 -11.48 25.20
CA LYS A 36 17.86 -12.67 24.51
C LYS A 36 18.71 -13.56 25.41
N ASN A 37 19.48 -12.97 26.31
CA ASN A 37 20.38 -13.69 27.22
C ASN A 37 19.69 -14.16 28.51
N LEU A 38 18.46 -13.72 28.77
CA LEU A 38 17.67 -14.18 29.91
C LEU A 38 17.49 -15.71 29.91
N PRO A 39 17.53 -16.37 31.08
CA PRO A 39 17.21 -17.79 31.20
C PRO A 39 15.83 -18.12 30.61
N ASP A 40 15.64 -19.32 30.06
CA ASP A 40 14.34 -19.67 29.47
C ASP A 40 13.25 -19.78 30.54
N SER A 41 13.60 -20.13 31.78
CA SER A 41 12.68 -20.09 32.93
C SER A 41 12.09 -18.70 33.17
N GLU A 42 12.92 -17.65 33.18
CA GLU A 42 12.45 -16.28 33.35
C GLU A 42 11.64 -15.79 32.14
N LYS A 43 12.09 -16.14 30.92
CA LYS A 43 11.31 -15.84 29.71
C LYS A 43 9.94 -16.50 29.75
N GLN A 44 9.86 -17.72 30.27
CA GLN A 44 8.63 -18.49 30.37
C GLN A 44 7.63 -17.79 31.31
N VAL A 45 8.08 -17.35 32.49
CA VAL A 45 7.26 -16.54 33.41
C VAL A 45 6.75 -15.28 32.72
N LEU A 46 7.61 -14.56 31.99
CA LEU A 46 7.20 -13.36 31.25
C LEU A 46 6.18 -13.66 30.14
N ARG A 47 6.29 -14.81 29.46
CA ARG A 47 5.32 -15.28 28.44
C ARG A 47 3.98 -15.58 29.09
N GLU A 48 3.96 -16.31 30.20
CA GLU A 48 2.74 -16.65 30.95
C GLU A 48 2.03 -15.40 31.45
N GLN A 49 2.77 -14.48 32.10
CA GLN A 49 2.22 -13.19 32.51
C GLN A 49 1.62 -12.40 31.34
N ALA A 50 2.26 -12.42 30.17
CA ALA A 50 1.74 -11.74 28.97
C ALA A 50 0.47 -12.41 28.43
N GLN A 51 0.36 -13.74 28.55
CA GLN A 51 -0.85 -14.49 28.21
C GLN A 51 -2.00 -14.16 29.16
N THR A 52 -1.76 -14.15 30.48
CA THR A 52 -2.76 -13.77 31.48
C THR A 52 -3.29 -12.36 31.21
N ARG A 53 -2.41 -11.38 30.96
CA ARG A 53 -2.83 -10.01 30.61
C ARG A 53 -3.61 -9.95 29.30
N LEU A 54 -3.25 -10.77 28.31
CA LEU A 54 -3.99 -10.85 27.06
C LEU A 54 -5.41 -11.41 27.28
N GLN A 55 -5.57 -12.41 28.16
CA GLN A 55 -6.87 -12.96 28.53
C GLN A 55 -7.72 -11.90 29.24
N ALA A 56 -7.19 -11.26 30.28
CA ALA A 56 -7.87 -10.18 31.00
C ALA A 56 -8.29 -9.03 30.05
N TYR A 57 -7.40 -8.63 29.12
CA TYR A 57 -7.74 -7.61 28.11
C TYR A 57 -8.87 -8.07 27.17
N LYS A 58 -8.90 -9.33 26.77
CA LYS A 58 -9.98 -9.86 25.90
C LYS A 58 -11.33 -9.83 26.61
N GLU A 59 -11.36 -10.19 27.89
CA GLU A 59 -12.57 -10.13 28.72
C GLU A 59 -13.06 -8.70 28.90
N GLN A 60 -12.16 -7.79 29.32
CA GLN A 60 -12.47 -6.36 29.44
C GLN A 60 -12.93 -5.76 28.12
N TYR A 61 -12.30 -6.13 27.00
CA TYR A 61 -12.69 -5.66 25.68
C TYR A 61 -14.04 -6.22 25.22
N ALA A 62 -14.36 -7.46 25.59
CA ALA A 62 -15.66 -8.05 25.30
C ALA A 62 -16.77 -7.35 26.08
N GLN A 63 -16.56 -7.08 27.37
CA GLN A 63 -17.46 -6.28 28.21
C GLN A 63 -17.65 -4.87 27.63
N PHE A 64 -16.55 -4.15 27.39
CA PHE A 64 -16.58 -2.84 26.74
C PHE A 64 -17.39 -2.85 25.44
N ARG A 65 -17.19 -3.85 24.58
CA ARG A 65 -17.94 -3.95 23.32
C ARG A 65 -19.41 -4.29 23.49
N ALA A 66 -19.79 -5.00 24.56
CA ALA A 66 -21.18 -5.31 24.87
C ALA A 66 -21.92 -4.09 25.43
N ASP A 67 -21.23 -3.25 26.20
CA ASP A 67 -21.78 -2.02 26.79
C ASP A 67 -21.98 -0.89 25.75
N LEU A 68 -21.35 -0.98 24.58
CA LEU A 68 -21.43 0.05 23.53
C LEU A 68 -22.81 0.07 22.86
N SER A 69 -23.36 1.29 22.70
CA SER A 69 -24.55 1.50 21.87
C SER A 69 -24.26 1.26 20.38
N ALA A 70 -25.31 1.03 19.59
CA ALA A 70 -25.17 0.86 18.15
C ALA A 70 -24.52 2.07 17.47
N GLU A 71 -24.84 3.28 17.92
CA GLU A 71 -24.28 4.54 17.41
C GLU A 71 -22.80 4.70 17.80
N GLN A 72 -22.43 4.35 19.03
CA GLN A 72 -21.02 4.38 19.45
C GLN A 72 -20.19 3.35 18.65
N LEU A 73 -20.77 2.19 18.34
CA LEU A 73 -20.10 1.15 17.57
C LEU A 73 -19.88 1.58 16.10
N THR A 74 -20.86 2.23 15.48
CA THR A 74 -20.70 2.78 14.11
C THR A 74 -19.65 3.89 14.09
N ALA A 75 -19.71 4.84 15.02
CA ALA A 75 -18.72 5.91 15.16
C ALA A 75 -17.30 5.34 15.39
N LEU A 76 -17.15 4.32 16.23
CA LEU A 76 -15.87 3.63 16.45
C LEU A 76 -15.36 2.99 15.15
N LYS A 77 -16.23 2.28 14.43
CA LYS A 77 -15.87 1.63 13.16
C LYS A 77 -15.46 2.64 12.10
N GLU A 78 -16.16 3.77 12.00
CA GLU A 78 -15.84 4.85 11.08
C GLU A 78 -14.50 5.51 11.43
N SER A 79 -14.27 5.82 12.71
CA SER A 79 -13.02 6.41 13.17
C SER A 79 -11.81 5.50 12.88
N VAL A 80 -11.95 4.19 13.08
CA VAL A 80 -10.92 3.19 12.76
C VAL A 80 -10.71 3.10 11.24
N SER A 81 -11.79 3.11 10.45
CA SER A 81 -11.69 3.13 8.99
C SER A 81 -10.95 4.37 8.49
N LYS A 82 -11.33 5.56 8.99
CA LYS A 82 -10.70 6.83 8.66
C LYS A 82 -9.22 6.85 9.01
N LYS A 83 -8.85 6.43 10.23
CA LYS A 83 -7.44 6.30 10.65
C LYS A 83 -6.64 5.37 9.73
N LYS A 84 -7.25 4.26 9.30
CA LYS A 84 -6.62 3.30 8.38
C LYS A 84 -6.44 3.89 6.98
N GLU A 85 -7.44 4.59 6.46
CA GLU A 85 -7.38 5.28 5.18
C GLU A 85 -6.32 6.39 5.18
N ASP A 86 -6.26 7.19 6.24
CA ASP A 86 -5.26 8.25 6.38
C ASP A 86 -3.85 7.68 6.47
N ARG A 87 -3.66 6.58 7.21
CA ARG A 87 -2.38 5.84 7.23
C ARG A 87 -2.01 5.33 5.83
N ALA A 88 -2.97 4.81 5.06
CA ALA A 88 -2.74 4.34 3.70
C ALA A 88 -2.38 5.50 2.75
N LYS A 89 -3.08 6.64 2.84
CA LYS A 89 -2.77 7.87 2.07
C LYS A 89 -1.37 8.39 2.39
N ARG A 90 -0.99 8.46 3.67
CA ARG A 90 0.36 8.87 4.11
C ARG A 90 1.44 7.93 3.56
N LYS A 91 1.23 6.61 3.66
CA LYS A 91 2.18 5.62 3.13
C LYS A 91 2.33 5.75 1.60
N LYS A 92 1.21 5.96 0.89
CA LYS A 92 1.24 6.18 -0.56
C LYS A 92 2.03 7.45 -0.91
N LYS A 93 1.74 8.58 -0.27
CA LYS A 93 2.44 9.86 -0.48
C LYS A 93 3.95 9.74 -0.20
N LEU A 94 4.33 9.03 0.87
CA LEU A 94 5.73 8.76 1.17
C LEU A 94 6.40 7.90 0.08
N SER A 95 5.70 6.88 -0.42
CA SER A 95 6.19 6.09 -1.55
C SER A 95 6.37 6.94 -2.79
N GLU A 96 5.38 7.77 -3.16
CA GLU A 96 5.47 8.65 -4.32
C GLU A 96 6.67 9.61 -4.21
N ARG A 97 6.89 10.19 -3.02
CA ARG A 97 8.07 11.04 -2.76
C ARG A 97 9.38 10.28 -2.90
N LYS A 98 9.46 9.05 -2.35
CA LYS A 98 10.65 8.20 -2.44
C LYS A 98 11.03 7.87 -3.89
N HIS A 99 10.04 7.72 -4.78
CA HIS A 99 10.28 7.39 -6.19
C HIS A 99 10.29 8.64 -7.08
N GLY A 100 10.48 9.83 -6.50
CA GLY A 100 10.65 11.07 -7.26
C GLY A 100 9.45 11.48 -8.10
N ARG A 101 8.20 11.19 -7.66
CA ARG A 101 7.00 11.58 -8.40
C ARG A 101 7.01 13.10 -8.69
N PRO A 102 6.91 13.54 -9.96
CA PRO A 102 6.86 14.96 -10.29
C PRO A 102 5.77 15.70 -9.52
N ARG A 103 6.10 16.90 -9.02
CA ARG A 103 5.13 17.75 -8.31
C ARG A 103 4.14 18.33 -9.31
N ARG A 104 2.92 18.60 -8.86
CA ARG A 104 1.89 19.21 -9.72
C ARG A 104 2.38 20.55 -10.27
N PRO A 105 2.10 20.87 -11.54
CA PRO A 105 2.50 22.14 -12.14
C PRO A 105 1.73 23.27 -11.47
N MET A 106 2.36 24.43 -11.38
CA MET A 106 1.73 25.63 -10.83
C MET A 106 0.72 26.20 -11.82
N ASN A 107 -0.37 26.78 -11.31
CA ASN A 107 -1.32 27.51 -12.15
C ASN A 107 -0.85 28.96 -12.33
N SER A 108 -1.47 29.71 -13.24
CA SER A 108 -1.07 31.09 -13.55
C SER A 108 -1.05 31.99 -12.33
N TYR A 109 -2.04 31.86 -11.44
CA TYR A 109 -2.04 32.57 -10.15
C TYR A 109 -0.87 32.18 -9.24
N ALA A 110 -0.52 30.90 -9.10
CA ALA A 110 0.59 30.46 -8.25
C ALA A 110 1.94 30.92 -8.80
N ILE A 111 2.09 30.94 -10.12
CA ILE A 111 3.27 31.51 -10.79
C ILE A 111 3.33 33.02 -10.52
N PHE A 112 2.22 33.74 -10.66
CA PHE A 112 2.12 35.15 -10.27
C PHE A 112 2.51 35.36 -8.81
N VAL A 113 2.00 34.56 -7.87
CA VAL A 113 2.35 34.68 -6.44
C VAL A 113 3.84 34.43 -6.22
N GLN A 114 4.45 33.48 -6.93
CA GLN A 114 5.89 33.22 -6.87
C GLN A 114 6.72 34.38 -7.45
N ALA A 115 6.25 34.98 -8.55
CA ALA A 115 6.91 36.10 -9.21
C ALA A 115 6.64 37.44 -8.52
N SER A 116 5.55 37.54 -7.75
CA SER A 116 5.15 38.76 -7.07
C SER A 116 6.18 39.11 -6.01
N LYS A 117 6.82 40.27 -6.18
CA LYS A 117 7.79 40.82 -5.22
C LYS A 117 7.09 41.55 -4.06
N VAL A 118 5.80 41.27 -3.83
CA VAL A 118 5.02 41.94 -2.78
C VAL A 118 5.54 41.45 -1.44
N GLU A 119 6.16 42.35 -0.70
CA GLU A 119 6.64 42.02 0.64
C GLU A 119 5.44 41.72 1.55
N ARG A 120 5.53 40.61 2.27
CA ARG A 120 4.52 40.22 3.26
C ARG A 120 4.42 41.21 4.42
N GLY A 121 5.50 41.92 4.71
CA GLY A 121 5.64 42.73 5.93
C GLY A 121 5.32 41.90 7.19
N ASN A 122 4.66 42.53 8.16
CA ASN A 122 4.21 41.89 9.40
C ASN A 122 2.73 41.46 9.35
N LEU A 123 2.12 41.39 8.16
CA LEU A 123 0.72 40.99 8.03
C LEU A 123 0.51 39.49 8.29
N PRO A 124 -0.62 39.10 8.91
CA PRO A 124 -1.07 37.71 8.92
C PRO A 124 -1.18 37.15 7.49
N PHE A 125 -0.80 35.88 7.31
CA PHE A 125 -0.79 35.23 5.98
C PHE A 125 -2.14 35.29 5.26
N ILE A 126 -3.25 35.24 6.02
CA ILE A 126 -4.60 35.33 5.45
C ILE A 126 -4.83 36.67 4.76
N ASP A 127 -4.41 37.78 5.38
CA ASP A 127 -4.64 39.11 4.81
C ASP A 127 -3.67 39.40 3.67
N PHE A 128 -2.42 38.94 3.78
CA PHE A 128 -1.48 38.94 2.66
C PHE A 128 -2.00 38.16 1.44
N SER A 129 -2.59 36.98 1.68
CA SER A 129 -3.19 36.19 0.60
C SER A 129 -4.40 36.90 -0.05
N LYS A 130 -5.18 37.67 0.72
CA LYS A 130 -6.28 38.48 0.15
C LYS A 130 -5.73 39.62 -0.70
N GLN A 131 -4.64 40.27 -0.28
CA GLN A 131 -3.98 41.30 -1.06
C GLN A 131 -3.45 40.76 -2.40
N LEU A 132 -2.80 39.59 -2.39
CA LEU A 132 -2.36 38.91 -3.61
C LEU A 132 -3.53 38.52 -4.52
N ALA A 133 -4.65 38.08 -3.95
CA ALA A 133 -5.85 37.78 -4.74
C ALA A 133 -6.46 39.05 -5.37
N ASN A 134 -6.45 40.18 -4.66
CA ASN A 134 -6.96 41.45 -5.17
C ASN A 134 -6.06 42.04 -6.27
N THR A 135 -4.74 42.01 -6.07
CA THR A 135 -3.76 42.43 -7.08
C THR A 135 -3.89 41.58 -8.34
N TRP A 136 -4.01 40.25 -8.21
CA TRP A 136 -4.28 39.38 -9.35
C TRP A 136 -5.60 39.71 -10.06
N LYS A 137 -6.68 39.99 -9.33
CA LYS A 137 -7.97 40.36 -9.94
C LYS A 137 -7.87 41.65 -10.75
N ASN A 138 -7.16 42.64 -10.24
CA ASN A 138 -6.99 43.95 -10.87
C ASN A 138 -5.89 44.00 -11.93
N LEU A 139 -5.10 42.92 -12.08
CA LEU A 139 -4.01 42.87 -13.04
C LEU A 139 -4.53 42.98 -14.50
N PRO A 140 -3.86 43.75 -15.37
CA PRO A 140 -4.22 43.85 -16.78
C PRO A 140 -4.28 42.50 -17.47
N LYS A 141 -5.15 42.37 -18.48
CA LYS A 141 -5.32 41.10 -19.21
C LYS A 141 -4.03 40.65 -19.89
N GLU A 142 -3.24 41.60 -20.40
CA GLU A 142 -1.96 41.35 -21.07
C GLU A 142 -0.94 40.72 -20.12
N GLU A 143 -0.76 41.29 -18.93
CA GLU A 143 0.13 40.74 -17.91
C GLU A 143 -0.36 39.39 -17.39
N LYS A 144 -1.68 39.23 -17.19
CA LYS A 144 -2.27 37.93 -16.84
C LYS A 144 -1.98 36.86 -17.88
N GLU A 145 -1.93 37.23 -19.16
CA GLU A 145 -1.72 36.28 -20.25
C GLU A 145 -0.29 35.72 -20.26
N ILE A 146 0.70 36.52 -19.88
CA ILE A 146 2.08 36.06 -19.69
C ILE A 146 2.12 34.90 -18.68
N TYR A 147 1.45 35.07 -17.53
CA TYR A 147 1.36 34.03 -16.51
C TYR A 147 0.51 32.83 -16.95
N ASN A 148 -0.50 33.03 -17.80
CA ASN A 148 -1.29 31.96 -18.38
C ASN A 148 -0.46 31.09 -19.33
N GLU A 149 0.35 31.71 -20.19
CA GLU A 149 1.24 30.98 -21.09
C GLU A 149 2.35 30.26 -20.32
N GLU A 150 2.93 30.89 -19.29
CA GLU A 150 3.90 30.21 -18.41
C GLU A 150 3.27 29.00 -17.70
N ALA A 151 2.03 29.13 -17.22
CA ALA A 151 1.29 28.01 -16.64
C ALA A 151 0.98 26.91 -17.66
N ARG A 152 0.83 27.26 -18.94
CA ARG A 152 0.63 26.29 -20.03
C ARG A 152 1.91 25.50 -20.30
N LEU A 153 3.04 26.19 -20.42
CA LEU A 153 4.36 25.58 -20.60
C LEU A 153 4.73 24.66 -19.43
N GLU A 154 4.52 25.10 -18.18
CA GLU A 154 4.80 24.27 -17.00
C GLU A 154 3.90 23.03 -16.96
N ARG A 155 2.66 23.13 -17.44
CA ARG A 155 1.74 21.98 -17.56
C ARG A 155 2.24 20.96 -18.59
N GLU A 156 2.72 21.43 -19.74
CA GLU A 156 3.28 20.57 -20.80
C GLU A 156 4.55 19.86 -20.31
N LYS A 157 5.46 20.60 -19.68
CA LYS A 157 6.67 20.05 -19.04
C LYS A 157 6.33 18.98 -18.02
N TYR A 158 5.37 19.24 -17.13
CA TYR A 158 4.90 18.26 -16.16
C TYR A 158 4.27 17.04 -16.83
N ALA A 159 3.54 17.20 -17.93
CA ALA A 159 2.95 16.08 -18.65
C ALA A 159 4.04 15.11 -19.15
N VAL A 160 5.11 15.62 -19.76
CA VAL A 160 6.26 14.83 -20.21
C VAL A 160 6.97 14.17 -19.03
N GLN A 161 7.28 14.92 -17.98
CA GLN A 161 7.93 14.38 -16.77
C GLN A 161 7.11 13.25 -16.15
N MET A 162 5.79 13.42 -16.08
CA MET A 162 4.93 12.39 -15.52
C MET A 162 4.82 11.15 -16.41
N MET A 163 4.83 11.29 -17.75
CA MET A 163 4.87 10.13 -18.65
C MET A 163 6.16 9.33 -18.45
N ASN A 164 7.29 10.01 -18.38
CA ASN A 164 8.59 9.38 -18.11
C ASN A 164 8.60 8.70 -16.73
N TRP A 165 8.04 9.35 -15.71
CA TRP A 165 7.91 8.77 -14.38
C TRP A 165 6.98 7.54 -14.36
N GLU A 166 5.86 7.58 -15.06
CA GLU A 166 4.94 6.43 -15.16
C GLU A 166 5.58 5.25 -15.89
N LYS A 167 6.41 5.52 -16.91
CA LYS A 167 7.23 4.50 -17.57
C LYS A 167 8.25 3.88 -16.61
N LEU A 168 8.98 4.69 -15.84
CA LEU A 168 9.91 4.20 -14.82
C LEU A 168 9.20 3.32 -13.78
N MET A 169 8.03 3.74 -13.29
CA MET A 169 7.25 2.97 -12.32
C MET A 169 6.69 1.67 -12.91
N LEU A 170 6.42 1.64 -14.21
CA LEU A 170 6.02 0.43 -14.92
C LEU A 170 7.17 -0.58 -15.00
N GLU A 171 8.37 -0.11 -15.35
CA GLU A 171 9.60 -0.92 -15.42
C GLU A 171 10.00 -1.48 -14.04
N GLU A 172 9.87 -0.68 -12.97
CA GLU A 172 10.12 -1.11 -11.59
C GLU A 172 8.99 -2.03 -11.04
N GLY A 173 7.91 -2.25 -11.80
CA GLY A 173 6.77 -3.07 -11.39
C GLY A 173 5.87 -2.41 -10.33
N ARG A 174 6.06 -1.12 -10.05
CA ARG A 174 5.30 -0.29 -9.09
C ARG A 174 4.03 0.29 -9.70
N LEU A 175 3.20 -0.60 -10.24
CA LEU A 175 1.92 -0.26 -10.85
C LEU A 175 0.96 0.48 -9.90
N ASP A 176 1.11 0.31 -8.58
CA ASP A 176 0.29 0.99 -7.57
C ASP A 176 0.41 2.52 -7.55
N LEU A 177 1.47 3.05 -8.18
CA LEU A 177 1.79 4.47 -8.20
C LEU A 177 1.35 5.18 -9.49
N ILE A 178 1.04 4.42 -10.55
CA ILE A 178 0.63 4.96 -11.87
C ILE A 178 -0.78 5.56 -11.81
N ARG A 179 -1.04 6.67 -12.52
CA ARG A 179 -2.38 7.28 -12.57
C ARG A 179 -3.39 6.31 -13.19
N GLY A 180 -4.63 6.34 -12.69
CA GLY A 180 -5.70 5.47 -13.16
C GLY A 180 -5.57 3.99 -12.78
N TYR A 181 -4.45 3.54 -12.20
CA TYR A 181 -4.32 2.14 -11.76
C TYR A 181 -5.30 1.83 -10.62
N ARG A 182 -6.33 1.04 -10.95
CA ARG A 182 -7.22 0.43 -9.96
C ARG A 182 -6.66 -0.92 -9.58
N ARG A 183 -6.23 -1.05 -8.32
CA ARG A 183 -5.83 -2.35 -7.76
C ARG A 183 -7.01 -3.32 -7.91
N PRO A 184 -6.85 -4.47 -8.59
CA PRO A 184 -7.96 -5.39 -8.78
C PRO A 184 -8.49 -5.87 -7.43
N SER A 185 -9.79 -5.78 -7.22
CA SER A 185 -10.39 -6.17 -5.93
C SER A 185 -10.09 -7.64 -5.62
N LYS A 186 -10.01 -8.00 -4.33
CA LYS A 186 -9.78 -9.40 -3.90
C LYS A 186 -10.82 -10.36 -4.50
N LYS A 187 -12.08 -9.91 -4.64
CA LYS A 187 -13.15 -10.67 -5.31
C LYS A 187 -12.83 -10.89 -6.80
N VAL A 188 -12.44 -9.85 -7.53
CA VAL A 188 -12.07 -9.95 -8.96
C VAL A 188 -10.84 -10.86 -9.16
N LYS A 189 -9.85 -10.80 -8.26
CA LYS A 189 -8.67 -11.69 -8.29
C LYS A 189 -9.06 -13.17 -8.09
N LYS A 190 -9.95 -13.47 -7.13
CA LYS A 190 -10.46 -14.83 -6.91
C LYS A 190 -11.20 -15.36 -8.15
N VAL A 191 -12.08 -14.56 -8.74
CA VAL A 191 -12.83 -14.92 -9.95
C VAL A 191 -11.92 -15.17 -11.15
N LYS A 192 -10.93 -14.30 -11.41
CA LYS A 192 -9.95 -14.49 -12.49
C LYS A 192 -9.12 -15.77 -12.27
N LYS A 193 -8.71 -16.06 -11.03
CA LYS A 193 -7.97 -17.29 -10.69
C LYS A 193 -8.82 -18.56 -10.88
N ALA A 194 -10.10 -18.51 -10.52
CA ALA A 194 -11.05 -19.60 -10.76
C ALA A 194 -11.31 -19.84 -12.25
N LYS A 195 -11.48 -18.78 -13.05
CA LYS A 195 -11.62 -18.89 -14.51
C LYS A 195 -10.36 -19.51 -15.15
N LYS A 196 -9.16 -19.06 -14.75
CA LYS A 196 -7.89 -19.60 -15.25
C LYS A 196 -7.73 -21.09 -14.92
N LYS A 197 -8.11 -21.52 -13.70
CA LYS A 197 -8.15 -22.95 -13.33
C LYS A 197 -9.13 -23.76 -14.20
N LYS A 198 -10.34 -23.26 -14.46
CA LYS A 198 -11.33 -23.95 -15.32
C LYS A 198 -10.82 -24.13 -16.76
N VAL A 199 -10.15 -23.13 -17.32
CA VAL A 199 -9.57 -23.21 -18.68
C VAL A 199 -8.48 -24.28 -18.76
N VAL A 200 -7.59 -24.34 -17.76
CA VAL A 200 -6.52 -25.37 -17.70
C VAL A 200 -7.10 -26.78 -17.56
N VAL A 201 -8.15 -26.96 -16.73
CA VAL A 201 -8.83 -28.25 -16.59
C VAL A 201 -9.51 -28.68 -17.89
N LYS A 202 -10.18 -27.74 -18.58
CA LYS A 202 -10.81 -28.00 -19.89
C LYS A 202 -9.77 -28.40 -20.94
N ALA A 203 -8.63 -27.71 -21.00
CA ALA A 203 -7.53 -28.05 -21.91
C ALA A 203 -6.94 -29.45 -21.63
N LYS A 204 -6.75 -29.82 -20.35
CA LYS A 204 -6.30 -31.17 -19.97
C LYS A 204 -7.31 -32.25 -20.40
N LYS A 205 -8.61 -32.03 -20.18
CA LYS A 205 -9.68 -32.99 -20.56
C LYS A 205 -9.76 -33.19 -22.08
N VAL A 206 -9.56 -32.13 -22.86
CA VAL A 206 -9.49 -32.21 -24.33
C VAL A 206 -8.26 -33.00 -24.78
N LYS A 207 -7.09 -32.78 -24.17
CA LYS A 207 -5.86 -33.52 -24.48
C LYS A 207 -6.00 -35.02 -24.19
N ILE A 208 -6.64 -35.38 -23.08
CA ILE A 208 -6.95 -36.78 -22.71
C ILE A 208 -7.94 -37.43 -23.68
N ARG A 209 -8.98 -36.69 -24.12
CA ARG A 209 -9.92 -37.21 -25.12
C ARG A 209 -9.26 -37.45 -26.48
N LYS A 210 -8.36 -36.55 -26.91
CA LYS A 210 -7.59 -36.72 -28.15
C LYS A 210 -6.65 -37.93 -28.09
N SER A 211 -5.95 -38.14 -26.98
CA SER A 211 -5.06 -39.31 -26.82
C SER A 211 -5.82 -40.65 -26.79
N LYS A 212 -6.98 -40.70 -26.12
CA LYS A 212 -7.85 -41.89 -26.15
C LYS A 212 -8.40 -42.20 -27.55
N ARG A 213 -8.76 -41.17 -28.33
CA ARG A 213 -9.23 -41.33 -29.71
C ARG A 213 -8.12 -41.81 -30.66
N ALA A 214 -6.88 -41.35 -30.48
CA ALA A 214 -5.72 -41.84 -31.22
C ALA A 214 -5.42 -43.32 -30.92
N LYS A 215 -5.48 -43.72 -29.64
CA LYS A 215 -5.26 -45.11 -29.20
C LYS A 215 -6.36 -46.09 -29.66
N LYS A 216 -7.59 -45.59 -29.91
CA LYS A 216 -8.68 -46.38 -30.48
C LYS A 216 -8.54 -46.58 -31.99
N LYS A 217 -8.00 -45.58 -32.72
CA LYS A 217 -7.70 -45.70 -34.15
C LYS A 217 -6.53 -46.66 -34.45
N SER A 218 -5.52 -46.73 -33.58
CA SER A 218 -4.40 -47.67 -33.76
C SER A 218 -4.74 -49.13 -33.42
N LYS A 219 -5.90 -49.40 -32.80
CA LYS A 219 -6.37 -50.77 -32.51
C LYS A 219 -7.25 -51.37 -33.62
N SER A 220 -7.72 -50.59 -34.60
CA SER A 220 -8.58 -51.12 -35.69
C SER A 220 -7.82 -51.44 -36.98
N THR A 221 -6.48 -51.38 -37.00
CA THR A 221 -5.66 -51.65 -38.20
C THR A 221 -4.75 -52.88 -38.06
N LYS A 222 -5.04 -53.82 -37.15
CA LYS A 222 -4.39 -55.15 -37.15
C LYS A 222 -5.32 -56.23 -37.72
N THR A 223 -5.14 -56.45 -39.02
CA THR A 223 -5.20 -57.70 -39.82
C THR A 223 -6.51 -58.53 -39.89
N PRO A 224 -7.06 -58.75 -41.11
CA PRO A 224 -8.08 -59.75 -41.41
C PRO A 224 -7.50 -61.17 -41.42
N LYS A 225 -8.37 -62.15 -41.11
CA LYS A 225 -8.09 -63.57 -40.92
C LYS A 225 -8.05 -64.31 -42.27
N VAL A 226 -7.03 -65.15 -42.40
CA VAL A 226 -6.69 -66.11 -43.45
C VAL A 226 -7.88 -66.91 -43.99
N VAL A 227 -7.97 -67.06 -45.32
CA VAL A 227 -8.65 -68.18 -45.99
C VAL A 227 -7.68 -68.71 -47.04
N SER A 228 -7.06 -69.87 -46.76
CA SER A 228 -6.41 -70.72 -47.75
C SER A 228 -7.26 -71.98 -47.85
N GLN A 229 -7.90 -72.16 -49.01
CA GLN A 229 -8.52 -73.42 -49.43
C GLN A 229 -7.43 -74.26 -50.11
N GLU A 230 -7.16 -75.44 -49.57
CA GLU A 230 -6.47 -76.54 -50.27
C GLU A 230 -7.53 -77.40 -50.95
N GLN A 231 -7.46 -77.53 -52.28
CA GLN A 231 -7.99 -78.68 -53.02
C GLN A 231 -7.09 -78.96 -54.24
N SER A 232 -6.52 -80.18 -54.22
CA SER A 232 -5.86 -80.98 -55.28
C SER A 232 -4.62 -80.43 -55.97
#